data_AF-A0A6L3ASD6-F1
#
_entry.id   AF-A0A6L3ASD6-F1
#
_cell.length_a   1.000
_cell.length_b   1.000
_cell.length_c   1.000
_cell.angle_alpha   90.00
_cell.angle_beta   90.00
_cell.angle_gamma   90.00
#
_symmetry.space_group_name_H-M   'P 1'
#
loop_
_entity.id
_entity.type
_entity.pdbx_description
1 polymer ?
#
loop_
_entity_poly.entity_id
_entity_poly.type
_entity_poly.pdbx_seq_one_letter_code
_entity_poly.pdbx_strand_id
1 'polypeptide(L)'
;ALELEGRTRRHGRLILSDITRPGRHPRATPSAPLRGAPTTDTLHPRTREEDEQRRLVAILNPLLQRDGFHLAETSSISGYPVFTVKAIGGSAGAPADPLISETLAAFDEASVHEAWTRALQRRTTHPEGAITSARTLLETVCKHIIEDAGGTYSDRDELPKLYRTAAEHLQLAPDQHTEEVFKIILGNCQNVVNSLASIRNKLSDAHGRGRKAVRPSARHAELAVNLAGTVATFLVSTWRARQASQP
;
A
#
# COMPACT_ATOMS: atom_id res chain seq x y z
N ALA A 1 -25.16 -62.42 39.04
CA ALA A 1 -24.09 -63.42 39.28
C ALA A 1 -23.03 -63.24 38.22
N LEU A 2 -21.75 -63.32 38.63
CA LEU A 2 -20.51 -63.29 37.84
C LEU A 2 -19.92 -61.92 37.45
N GLU A 3 -19.28 -61.28 38.44
CA GLU A 3 -17.82 -61.13 38.58
C GLU A 3 -16.94 -61.18 37.31
N LEU A 4 -16.10 -60.15 37.06
CA LEU A 4 -14.67 -60.08 37.45
C LEU A 4 -13.85 -59.11 36.56
N GLU A 5 -12.78 -58.63 37.19
CA GLU A 5 -11.87 -57.54 36.86
C GLU A 5 -11.00 -57.72 35.61
N GLY A 6 -10.51 -56.60 35.07
CA GLY A 6 -9.39 -56.56 34.12
C GLY A 6 -8.86 -55.15 33.89
N ARG A 7 -7.91 -54.71 34.72
CA ARG A 7 -7.08 -53.49 34.52
C ARG A 7 -6.17 -53.66 33.30
N THR A 8 -6.00 -52.62 32.46
CA THR A 8 -4.72 -51.88 32.26
C THR A 8 -4.77 -50.85 31.11
N ARG A 9 -4.36 -49.60 31.44
CA ARG A 9 -3.49 -48.62 30.71
C ARG A 9 -3.73 -48.39 29.18
N ARG A 10 -3.62 -47.19 28.58
CA ARG A 10 -3.29 -45.80 28.94
C ARG A 10 -3.53 -44.95 27.67
N HIS A 11 -3.99 -43.72 27.87
CA HIS A 11 -3.63 -42.48 27.15
C HIS A 11 -4.38 -42.07 25.86
N GLY A 12 -4.88 -40.82 25.91
CA GLY A 12 -5.07 -39.96 24.73
C GLY A 12 -6.49 -39.56 24.37
N ARG A 13 -7.32 -39.09 25.32
CA ARG A 13 -8.62 -38.47 24.98
C ARG A 13 -8.44 -36.95 24.83
N LEU A 14 -8.39 -36.46 23.59
CA LEU A 14 -8.72 -35.07 23.29
C LEU A 14 -10.18 -34.84 23.71
N ILE A 15 -10.41 -33.89 24.60
CA ILE A 15 -11.76 -33.37 24.88
C ILE A 15 -11.89 -32.04 24.14
N LEU A 16 -12.61 -32.12 23.03
CA LEU A 16 -13.36 -31.01 22.46
C LEU A 16 -14.60 -30.81 23.35
N SER A 17 -14.81 -29.61 23.86
CA SER A 17 -16.12 -29.19 24.33
C SER A 17 -16.26 -27.68 24.21
N ASP A 18 -17.15 -27.30 23.28
CA ASP A 18 -17.78 -26.01 23.08
C ASP A 18 -18.24 -25.33 24.37
N ILE A 19 -18.06 -24.01 24.47
CA ILE A 19 -19.05 -23.13 25.10
C ILE A 19 -19.19 -21.83 24.29
N THR A 20 -20.43 -21.59 23.89
CA THR A 20 -20.96 -20.53 23.04
C THR A 20 -21.33 -19.27 23.84
N ARG A 21 -20.79 -18.10 23.45
CA ARG A 21 -21.30 -16.70 23.60
C ARG A 21 -21.43 -16.06 25.03
N PRO A 22 -21.68 -14.73 25.15
CA PRO A 22 -20.98 -13.56 24.59
C PRO A 22 -20.69 -12.46 25.66
N GLY A 23 -19.71 -11.58 25.42
CA GLY A 23 -19.67 -10.24 26.03
C GLY A 23 -18.70 -10.00 27.19
N ARG A 24 -17.56 -9.37 26.87
CA ARG A 24 -16.97 -8.20 27.56
C ARG A 24 -15.66 -7.83 26.85
N HIS A 25 -15.57 -6.59 26.37
CA HIS A 25 -14.33 -6.01 25.86
C HIS A 25 -13.22 -6.06 26.92
N PRO A 26 -12.03 -6.61 26.64
CA PRO A 26 -10.87 -6.32 27.44
C PRO A 26 -10.25 -5.00 26.97
N ARG A 27 -10.12 -4.07 27.93
CA ARG A 27 -9.29 -2.86 27.83
C ARG A 27 -7.91 -3.22 27.27
N ALA A 28 -7.42 -2.41 26.33
CA ALA A 28 -6.04 -2.44 25.88
C ALA A 28 -5.11 -2.24 27.08
N THR A 29 -4.35 -3.27 27.42
CA THR A 29 -3.16 -3.16 28.27
C THR A 29 -1.99 -2.66 27.41
N PRO A 30 -1.08 -1.84 27.96
CA PRO A 30 0.07 -1.35 27.21
C PRO A 30 0.98 -2.54 26.85
N SER A 31 1.38 -2.56 25.59
CA SER A 31 2.27 -3.52 24.97
C SER A 31 3.50 -3.81 25.83
N ALA A 32 3.66 -5.06 26.27
CA ALA A 32 4.93 -5.54 26.78
C ALA A 32 5.99 -5.44 25.67
N PRO A 33 7.19 -4.91 25.93
CA PRO A 33 8.24 -4.89 24.93
C PRO A 33 8.62 -6.32 24.56
N LEU A 34 8.70 -6.59 23.25
CA LEU A 34 9.22 -7.83 22.68
C LEU A 34 10.68 -8.01 23.14
N ARG A 35 10.86 -8.66 24.29
CA ARG A 35 12.16 -9.09 24.81
C ARG A 35 12.58 -10.30 23.97
N GLY A 36 13.44 -10.11 22.98
CA GLY A 36 14.10 -11.21 22.27
C GLY A 36 14.03 -11.21 20.74
N ALA A 37 13.88 -10.06 20.09
CA ALA A 37 14.24 -10.01 18.67
C ALA A 37 15.78 -10.12 18.54
N PRO A 38 16.35 -11.03 17.74
CA PRO A 38 17.79 -11.28 17.65
C PRO A 38 18.62 -10.09 17.12
N THR A 39 17.99 -8.96 16.82
CA THR A 39 18.61 -7.74 16.28
C THR A 39 19.08 -6.75 17.36
N THR A 40 18.45 -6.70 18.53
CA THR A 40 18.85 -5.78 19.61
C THR A 40 20.10 -6.25 20.35
N ASP A 41 20.33 -7.57 20.42
CA ASP A 41 21.52 -8.14 21.08
C ASP A 41 22.79 -7.94 20.24
N THR A 42 22.66 -7.84 18.92
CA THR A 42 23.80 -7.63 18.00
C THR A 42 24.34 -6.19 18.04
N LEU A 43 23.58 -5.23 18.56
CA LEU A 43 23.96 -3.81 18.65
C LEU A 43 24.22 -3.36 20.09
N HIS A 44 24.39 -4.29 21.02
CA HIS A 44 24.58 -3.96 22.42
C HIS A 44 25.96 -3.26 22.64
N PRO A 45 26.05 -2.21 23.47
CA PRO A 45 27.31 -1.55 23.87
C PRO A 45 28.39 -2.44 24.50
N ARG A 46 28.07 -3.71 24.76
CA ARG A 46 29.01 -4.69 25.35
C ARG A 46 29.70 -5.53 24.28
N THR A 47 29.24 -5.45 23.04
CA THR A 47 29.70 -6.32 21.95
C THR A 47 30.31 -5.55 20.77
N ARG A 48 30.12 -4.22 20.66
CA ARG A 48 30.58 -3.41 19.52
C ARG A 48 30.91 -1.95 19.87
N GLU A 49 31.91 -1.39 19.18
CA GLU A 49 32.29 0.02 19.25
C GLU A 49 31.25 0.94 18.57
N GLU A 50 31.21 2.22 18.94
CA GLU A 50 30.19 3.18 18.50
C GLU A 50 30.11 3.30 16.96
N ASP A 51 31.27 3.40 16.29
CA ASP A 51 31.33 3.52 14.83
C ASP A 51 30.76 2.28 14.12
N GLU A 52 30.94 1.10 14.71
CA GLU A 52 30.41 -0.15 14.17
C GLU A 52 28.90 -0.24 14.37
N GLN A 53 28.40 0.19 15.53
CA GLN A 53 26.96 0.28 15.80
C GLN A 53 26.26 1.23 14.82
N ARG A 54 26.84 2.42 14.58
CA ARG A 54 26.28 3.40 13.63
C ARG A 54 26.30 2.87 12.19
N ARG A 55 27.37 2.18 11.77
CA ARG A 55 27.42 1.52 10.43
C ARG A 55 26.36 0.45 10.27
N LEU A 56 26.17 -0.40 11.27
CA LEU A 56 25.16 -1.45 11.22
C LEU A 56 23.75 -0.89 11.20
N VAL A 57 23.47 0.17 11.98
CA VAL A 57 22.19 0.89 11.90
C VAL A 57 21.95 1.45 10.49
N ALA A 58 22.98 1.99 9.84
CA ALA A 58 22.88 2.50 8.47
C ALA A 58 22.58 1.38 7.44
N ILE A 59 23.08 0.16 7.65
CA ILE A 59 22.81 -1.00 6.78
C ILE A 59 21.44 -1.62 7.07
N LEU A 60 21.06 -1.71 8.34
CA LEU A 60 19.85 -2.41 8.79
C LEU A 60 18.58 -1.58 8.64
N ASN A 61 18.64 -0.26 8.81
CA ASN A 61 17.46 0.60 8.70
C ASN A 61 16.77 0.52 7.33
N PRO A 62 17.46 0.54 6.18
CA PRO A 62 16.84 0.34 4.87
C PRO A 62 16.09 -1.00 4.74
N LEU A 63 16.55 -2.05 5.43
CA LEU A 63 15.88 -3.35 5.44
C LEU A 63 14.66 -3.34 6.37
N LEU A 64 14.84 -2.86 7.60
CA LEU A 64 13.78 -2.79 8.61
C LEU A 64 12.64 -1.83 8.19
N GLN A 65 12.96 -0.77 7.44
CA GLN A 65 11.99 0.17 6.92
C GLN A 65 10.98 -0.49 5.98
N ARG A 66 11.38 -1.54 5.24
CA ARG A 66 10.47 -2.33 4.38
C ARG A 66 9.39 -3.02 5.21
N ASP A 67 9.74 -3.42 6.42
CA ASP A 67 8.85 -4.09 7.37
C ASP A 67 8.14 -3.09 8.31
N GLY A 68 8.37 -1.78 8.12
CA GLY A 68 7.76 -0.70 8.89
C GLY A 68 8.39 -0.43 10.25
N PHE A 69 9.64 -0.85 10.41
CA PHE A 69 10.42 -0.64 11.63
C PHE A 69 11.68 0.19 11.34
N HIS A 70 12.21 0.82 12.38
CA HIS A 70 13.55 1.38 12.32
C HIS A 70 14.26 1.21 13.66
N LEU A 71 15.59 1.22 13.63
CA LEU A 71 16.41 1.33 14.83
C LEU A 71 16.52 2.82 15.17
N ALA A 72 15.90 3.21 16.28
CA ALA A 72 16.00 4.54 16.84
C ALA A 72 16.89 4.52 18.07
N GLU A 73 17.80 5.48 18.17
CA GLU A 73 18.56 5.73 19.38
C GLU A 73 17.58 6.14 20.49
N THR A 74 17.57 5.37 21.58
CA THR A 74 16.60 5.56 22.68
C THR A 74 17.28 5.96 23.98
N SER A 75 18.56 5.61 24.15
CA SER A 75 19.39 6.07 25.26
C SER A 75 20.86 5.94 24.89
N SER A 76 21.75 6.38 25.77
CA SER A 76 23.16 6.02 25.72
C SER A 76 23.58 5.43 27.07
N ILE A 77 24.51 4.47 27.04
CA ILE A 77 25.08 3.85 28.24
C ILE A 77 26.60 4.02 28.15
N SER A 78 27.16 4.78 29.09
CA SER A 78 28.62 5.03 29.19
C SER A 78 29.24 5.57 27.89
N GLY A 79 28.53 6.46 27.19
CA GLY A 79 29.00 7.07 25.92
C GLY A 79 28.53 6.33 24.65
N TYR A 80 28.09 5.08 24.76
CA TYR A 80 27.65 4.30 23.59
C TYR A 80 26.13 4.42 23.36
N PRO A 81 25.69 4.64 22.11
CA PRO A 81 24.27 4.72 21.77
C PRO A 81 23.57 3.36 21.91
N VAL A 82 22.36 3.37 22.45
CA VAL A 82 21.47 2.21 22.55
C VAL A 82 20.33 2.37 21.57
N PHE A 83 20.29 1.49 20.58
CA PHE A 83 19.25 1.46 19.57
C PHE A 83 18.16 0.46 19.95
N THR A 84 16.91 0.87 19.82
CA THR A 84 15.76 -0.02 19.97
C THR A 84 14.95 -0.01 18.68
N VAL A 85 14.42 -1.18 18.32
CA VAL A 85 13.45 -1.27 17.22
C VAL A 85 12.19 -0.51 17.63
N LYS A 86 11.90 0.57 16.90
CA LYS A 86 10.62 1.27 16.99
C LYS A 86 9.83 0.98 15.71
N ALA A 87 8.52 0.77 15.87
CA ALA A 87 7.63 0.90 14.75
C ALA A 87 7.73 2.34 14.25
N ILE A 88 7.83 2.53 12.93
CA ILE A 88 7.78 3.87 12.34
C ILE A 88 6.39 4.42 12.67
N GLY A 89 6.32 5.27 13.69
CA GLY A 89 5.07 5.82 14.20
C GLY A 89 4.42 6.68 13.12
N GLY A 90 3.42 6.10 12.46
CA GLY A 90 2.73 6.72 11.33
C GLY A 90 3.36 6.34 9.99
N SER A 91 2.63 5.56 9.19
CA SER A 91 2.90 5.31 7.78
C SER A 91 4.36 4.92 7.47
N ALA A 92 4.76 3.71 7.87
CA ALA A 92 5.56 2.94 6.93
C ALA A 92 4.75 2.92 5.62
N GLY A 93 5.29 3.48 4.54
CA GLY A 93 4.61 3.49 3.25
C GLY A 93 4.07 2.09 2.92
N ALA A 94 2.98 2.01 2.16
CA ALA A 94 2.54 0.71 1.67
C ALA A 94 3.73 0.04 0.95
N PRO A 95 3.89 -1.29 1.01
CA PRO A 95 5.07 -1.97 0.49
C PRO A 95 5.32 -1.70 -1.01
N ALA A 96 4.27 -1.32 -1.75
CA ALA A 96 4.36 -0.93 -3.16
C ALA A 96 4.83 0.52 -3.38
N ASP A 97 4.79 1.38 -2.36
CA ASP A 97 5.10 2.81 -2.49
C ASP A 97 6.50 3.07 -3.08
N PRO A 98 7.59 2.37 -2.66
CA PRO A 98 8.92 2.59 -3.23
C PRO A 98 8.99 2.21 -4.72
N LEU A 99 8.42 1.06 -5.10
CA LEU A 99 8.44 0.55 -6.48
C LEU A 99 7.62 1.44 -7.42
N ILE A 100 6.45 1.89 -6.95
CA ILE A 100 5.60 2.82 -7.70
C ILE A 100 6.34 4.15 -7.87
N SER A 101 6.98 4.66 -6.80
CA SER A 101 7.73 5.92 -6.85
C SER A 101 8.87 5.86 -7.86
N GLU A 102 9.64 4.76 -7.88
CA GLU A 102 10.72 4.55 -8.84
C GLU A 102 10.19 4.50 -10.29
N THR A 103 9.13 3.72 -10.53
CA THR A 103 8.58 3.57 -11.87
C THR A 103 8.03 4.89 -12.42
N LEU A 104 7.30 5.64 -11.60
CA LEU A 104 6.73 6.93 -11.98
C LEU A 104 7.79 8.03 -12.11
N ALA A 105 8.85 8.01 -11.30
CA ALA A 105 9.97 8.94 -11.44
C ALA A 105 10.68 8.76 -12.80
N ALA A 106 10.87 7.52 -13.24
CA ALA A 106 11.48 7.24 -14.54
C ALA A 106 10.56 7.56 -15.75
N PHE A 107 9.28 7.87 -15.53
CA PHE A 107 8.34 8.23 -16.60
C PHE A 107 8.48 9.72 -16.97
N ASP A 108 9.22 10.44 -16.13
CA ASP A 108 9.76 11.78 -16.32
C ASP A 108 8.79 12.80 -16.88
N GLU A 109 7.80 13.13 -16.03
CA GLU A 109 7.26 14.47 -16.04
C GLU A 109 7.02 14.94 -14.60
N ALA A 110 7.51 16.14 -14.27
CA ALA A 110 7.41 16.71 -12.93
C ALA A 110 5.97 16.66 -12.37
N SER A 111 4.98 16.78 -13.25
CA SER A 111 3.55 16.72 -12.95
C SER A 111 3.09 15.36 -12.38
N VAL A 112 3.58 14.24 -12.93
CA VAL A 112 3.23 12.87 -12.49
C VAL A 112 3.81 12.57 -11.11
N HIS A 113 5.11 12.83 -10.93
CA HIS A 113 5.79 12.57 -9.66
C HIS A 113 5.24 13.45 -8.53
N GLU A 114 4.91 14.71 -8.82
CA GLU A 114 4.29 15.60 -7.86
C GLU A 114 2.88 15.15 -7.48
N ALA A 115 2.06 14.70 -8.43
CA ALA A 115 0.73 14.15 -8.15
C ALA A 115 0.79 12.91 -7.23
N TRP A 116 1.73 11.99 -7.51
CA TRP A 116 1.96 10.81 -6.68
C TRP A 116 2.45 11.16 -5.26
N THR A 117 3.46 12.02 -5.15
CA THR A 117 4.02 12.45 -3.87
C THR A 117 2.97 13.14 -2.99
N ARG A 118 2.15 14.02 -3.59
CA ARG A 118 1.02 14.67 -2.90
C ARG A 118 -0.02 13.65 -2.42
N ALA A 119 -0.29 12.59 -3.19
CA ALA A 119 -1.21 11.54 -2.80
C ALA A 119 -0.72 10.77 -1.56
N LEU A 120 0.57 10.42 -1.53
CA LEU A 120 1.19 9.74 -0.38
C LEU A 120 1.16 10.60 0.89
N GLN A 121 1.58 11.87 0.79
CA GLN A 121 1.63 12.79 1.94
C GLN A 121 0.26 13.04 2.58
N ARG A 122 -0.81 13.01 1.78
CA ARG A 122 -2.18 13.30 2.22
C ARG A 122 -2.95 12.07 2.68
N ARG A 123 -2.46 10.84 2.41
CA ARG A 123 -3.19 9.58 2.60
C ARG A 123 -3.79 9.42 4.00
N THR A 124 -3.07 9.86 5.03
CA THR A 124 -3.49 9.77 6.43
C THR A 124 -4.14 11.05 6.96
N THR A 125 -3.61 12.21 6.58
CA THR A 125 -3.96 13.51 7.16
C THR A 125 -5.08 14.23 6.42
N HIS A 126 -5.25 13.96 5.12
CA HIS A 126 -6.24 14.60 4.27
C HIS A 126 -6.82 13.62 3.22
N PRO A 127 -7.63 12.62 3.63
CA PRO A 127 -8.10 11.52 2.78
C PRO A 127 -8.78 11.97 1.48
N GLU A 128 -9.59 13.03 1.56
CA GLU A 128 -10.27 13.65 0.40
C GLU A 128 -9.27 14.19 -0.63
N GLY A 129 -8.21 14.83 -0.14
CA GLY A 129 -7.15 15.40 -0.97
C GLY A 129 -6.24 14.32 -1.56
N ALA A 130 -6.03 13.22 -0.83
CA ALA A 130 -5.30 12.06 -1.33
C ALA A 130 -6.03 11.39 -2.49
N ILE A 131 -7.35 11.16 -2.37
CA ILE A 131 -8.17 10.59 -3.45
C ILE A 131 -8.17 11.52 -4.67
N THR A 132 -8.27 12.83 -4.46
CA THR A 132 -8.17 13.81 -5.55
C THR A 132 -6.81 13.72 -6.25
N SER A 133 -5.73 13.63 -5.48
CA SER A 133 -4.36 13.52 -6.03
C SER A 133 -4.16 12.20 -6.78
N ALA A 134 -4.74 11.10 -6.30
CA ALA A 134 -4.74 9.79 -6.97
C ALA A 134 -5.46 9.83 -8.33
N ARG A 135 -6.58 10.55 -8.41
CA ARG A 135 -7.28 10.80 -9.68
C ARG A 135 -6.42 11.62 -10.63
N THR A 136 -5.85 12.72 -10.16
CA THR A 136 -4.97 13.59 -10.96
C THR A 136 -3.76 12.81 -11.50
N LEU A 137 -3.20 11.91 -10.70
CA LEU A 137 -2.13 11.01 -11.15
C LEU A 137 -2.56 10.20 -12.38
N LEU A 138 -3.70 9.52 -12.32
CA LEU A 138 -4.20 8.72 -13.44
C LEU A 138 -4.54 9.58 -14.66
N GLU A 139 -5.16 10.75 -14.46
CA GLU A 139 -5.47 11.69 -15.56
C GLU A 139 -4.18 12.14 -16.26
N THR A 140 -3.16 12.50 -15.49
CA THR A 140 -1.86 12.97 -16.00
C THR A 140 -1.16 11.85 -16.78
N VAL A 141 -1.07 10.65 -16.21
CA VAL A 141 -0.46 9.49 -16.90
C VAL A 141 -1.20 9.13 -18.20
N CYS A 142 -2.53 9.15 -18.20
CA CYS A 142 -3.29 8.85 -19.42
C CYS A 142 -3.06 9.91 -20.50
N LYS A 143 -3.04 11.19 -20.14
CA LYS A 143 -2.80 12.29 -21.09
C LYS A 143 -1.44 12.16 -21.76
N HIS A 144 -0.40 11.90 -20.97
CA HIS A 144 0.97 11.74 -21.48
C HIS A 144 1.10 10.56 -22.42
N ILE A 145 0.51 9.42 -22.07
CA ILE A 145 0.51 8.24 -22.95
C ILE A 145 -0.22 8.55 -24.27
N ILE A 146 -1.33 9.29 -24.23
CA ILE A 146 -2.06 9.66 -25.46
C ILE A 146 -1.22 10.61 -26.31
N GLU A 147 -0.60 11.63 -25.71
CA GLU A 147 0.27 12.59 -26.41
C GLU A 147 1.48 11.90 -27.04
N ASP A 148 2.19 11.08 -26.27
CA ASP A 148 3.35 10.33 -26.76
C ASP A 148 2.97 9.33 -27.86
N ALA A 149 1.75 8.78 -27.82
CA ALA A 149 1.23 7.88 -28.86
C ALA A 149 0.71 8.63 -30.11
N GLY A 150 0.81 9.96 -30.15
CA GLY A 150 0.31 10.79 -31.25
C GLY A 150 -1.23 10.87 -31.32
N GLY A 151 -1.91 10.50 -30.24
CA GLY A 151 -3.35 10.64 -30.09
C GLY A 151 -3.77 12.05 -29.68
N THR A 152 -5.09 12.28 -29.62
CA THR A 152 -5.66 13.56 -29.19
C THR A 152 -6.73 13.35 -28.15
N TYR A 153 -6.79 14.23 -27.15
CA TYR A 153 -7.89 14.30 -26.19
C TYR A 153 -8.40 15.75 -26.09
N SER A 154 -9.60 15.92 -25.52
CA SER A 154 -10.16 17.24 -25.22
C SER A 154 -9.97 17.58 -23.75
N ASP A 155 -9.80 18.87 -23.42
CA ASP A 155 -9.75 19.34 -22.02
C ASP A 155 -11.03 19.04 -21.22
N ARG A 156 -12.12 18.73 -21.90
CA ARG A 156 -13.39 18.32 -21.29
C ARG A 156 -13.48 16.83 -21.02
N ASP A 157 -12.51 16.04 -21.49
CA ASP A 157 -12.53 14.60 -21.34
C ASP A 157 -12.24 14.22 -19.90
N GLU A 158 -13.17 13.48 -19.29
CA GLU A 158 -12.99 12.97 -17.93
C GLU A 158 -12.13 11.70 -17.91
N LEU A 159 -11.56 11.41 -16.74
CA LEU A 159 -10.71 10.24 -16.51
C LEU A 159 -11.21 8.92 -17.16
N PRO A 160 -12.51 8.53 -17.09
CA PRO A 160 -12.98 7.31 -17.77
C PRO A 160 -12.71 7.29 -19.27
N LYS A 161 -12.88 8.43 -19.95
CA LYS A 161 -12.65 8.57 -21.38
C LYS A 161 -11.15 8.60 -21.68
N LEU A 162 -10.38 9.39 -20.92
CA LEU A 162 -8.92 9.45 -21.06
C LEU A 162 -8.27 8.07 -20.89
N TYR A 163 -8.69 7.30 -19.87
CA TYR A 163 -8.17 5.96 -19.64
C TYR A 163 -8.54 5.02 -20.79
N ARG A 164 -9.77 5.08 -21.32
CA ARG A 164 -10.16 4.26 -22.46
C ARG A 164 -9.30 4.54 -23.68
N THR A 165 -9.09 5.81 -24.02
CA THR A 165 -8.24 6.21 -25.15
C THR A 165 -6.79 5.75 -24.94
N ALA A 166 -6.22 5.96 -23.76
CA ALA A 166 -4.88 5.46 -23.43
C ALA A 166 -4.79 3.92 -23.55
N ALA A 167 -5.79 3.19 -23.04
CA ALA A 167 -5.84 1.74 -23.14
C ALA A 167 -5.93 1.25 -24.60
N GLU A 168 -6.67 1.94 -25.46
CA GLU A 168 -6.75 1.63 -26.89
C GLU A 168 -5.38 1.77 -27.59
N HIS A 169 -4.63 2.85 -27.30
CA HIS A 169 -3.25 3.04 -27.80
C HIS A 169 -2.26 2.00 -27.27
N LEU A 170 -2.45 1.54 -26.03
CA LEU A 170 -1.61 0.53 -25.39
C LEU A 170 -1.95 -0.92 -25.79
N GLN A 171 -3.02 -1.13 -26.56
CA GLN A 171 -3.60 -2.45 -26.81
C GLN A 171 -4.00 -3.18 -25.52
N LEU A 172 -4.65 -2.46 -24.62
CA LEU A 172 -5.17 -2.92 -23.33
C LEU A 172 -6.70 -2.87 -23.26
N ALA A 173 -7.38 -2.44 -24.34
CA ALA A 173 -8.84 -2.42 -24.32
C ALA A 173 -9.35 -3.88 -24.35
N PRO A 174 -10.36 -4.24 -23.54
CA PRO A 174 -10.89 -5.60 -23.50
C PRO A 174 -11.28 -6.15 -24.89
N ASP A 175 -11.80 -5.29 -25.75
CA ASP A 175 -12.21 -5.65 -27.12
C ASP A 175 -11.02 -5.98 -28.04
N GLN A 176 -9.79 -5.68 -27.64
CA GLN A 176 -8.55 -5.98 -28.37
C GLN A 176 -7.92 -7.34 -27.99
N HIS A 177 -8.51 -8.08 -27.04
CA HIS A 177 -8.01 -9.37 -26.59
C HIS A 177 -9.01 -10.50 -26.90
N THR A 178 -8.51 -11.70 -27.22
CA THR A 178 -9.34 -12.89 -27.46
C THR A 178 -9.57 -13.71 -26.18
N GLU A 179 -8.55 -13.75 -25.33
CA GLU A 179 -8.54 -14.52 -24.08
C GLU A 179 -9.46 -13.90 -23.03
N GLU A 180 -10.48 -14.65 -22.63
CA GLU A 180 -11.53 -14.19 -21.71
C GLU A 180 -10.98 -13.71 -20.36
N VAL A 181 -9.95 -14.38 -19.84
CA VAL A 181 -9.32 -14.02 -18.56
C VAL A 181 -8.72 -12.61 -18.61
N PHE A 182 -8.05 -12.25 -19.72
CA PHE A 182 -7.46 -10.93 -19.88
C PHE A 182 -8.54 -9.85 -20.04
N LYS A 183 -9.64 -10.14 -20.77
CA LYS A 183 -10.78 -9.22 -20.85
C LYS A 183 -11.34 -8.87 -19.47
N ILE A 184 -11.52 -9.88 -18.63
CA ILE A 184 -12.05 -9.69 -17.26
C ILE A 184 -11.11 -8.83 -16.43
N ILE A 185 -9.81 -9.12 -16.44
CA ILE A 185 -8.82 -8.36 -15.66
C ILE A 185 -8.74 -6.89 -16.11
N LEU A 186 -8.68 -6.65 -17.42
CA LEU A 186 -8.60 -5.31 -17.98
C LEU A 186 -9.91 -4.52 -17.79
N GLY A 187 -11.05 -5.21 -17.91
CA GLY A 187 -12.36 -4.66 -17.57
C GLY A 187 -12.47 -4.28 -16.08
N ASN A 188 -11.89 -5.08 -15.18
CA ASN A 188 -11.83 -4.73 -13.76
C ASN A 188 -10.98 -3.49 -13.50
N CYS A 189 -9.86 -3.33 -14.20
CA CYS A 189 -9.03 -2.12 -14.11
C CYS A 189 -9.82 -0.87 -14.57
N GLN A 190 -10.54 -0.97 -15.69
CA GLN A 190 -11.44 0.08 -16.15
C GLN A 190 -12.50 0.43 -15.09
N ASN A 191 -13.12 -0.57 -14.46
CA ASN A 191 -14.11 -0.37 -13.41
C ASN A 191 -13.54 0.32 -12.17
N VAL A 192 -12.30 0.00 -11.78
CA VAL A 192 -11.58 0.70 -10.71
C VAL A 192 -11.39 2.17 -11.06
N VAL A 193 -10.91 2.47 -12.27
CA VAL A 193 -10.69 3.86 -12.74
C VAL A 193 -12.01 4.65 -12.78
N ASN A 194 -13.08 4.04 -13.30
CA ASN A 194 -14.42 4.64 -13.33
C ASN A 194 -14.93 4.94 -11.91
N SER A 195 -14.72 3.99 -10.99
CA SER A 195 -15.10 4.15 -9.59
C SER A 195 -14.33 5.29 -8.94
N LEU A 196 -13.00 5.37 -9.13
CA LEU A 196 -12.16 6.45 -8.62
C LEU A 196 -12.59 7.82 -9.17
N ALA A 197 -12.89 7.91 -10.47
CA ALA A 197 -13.39 9.14 -11.09
C ALA A 197 -14.69 9.63 -10.43
N SER A 198 -15.59 8.70 -10.11
CA SER A 198 -16.90 9.00 -9.50
C SER A 198 -16.83 9.47 -8.05
N ILE A 199 -15.79 9.09 -7.29
CA ILE A 199 -15.66 9.43 -5.86
C ILE A 199 -15.64 10.95 -5.67
N ARG A 200 -14.94 11.69 -6.54
CA ARG A 200 -14.87 13.15 -6.44
C ARG A 200 -16.25 13.79 -6.52
N ASN A 201 -17.12 13.33 -7.44
CA ASN A 201 -18.45 13.92 -7.60
C ASN A 201 -19.30 13.68 -6.34
N LYS A 202 -19.23 12.48 -5.78
CA LYS A 202 -19.91 12.16 -4.50
C LYS A 202 -19.35 12.95 -3.32
N LEU A 203 -18.05 13.20 -3.31
CA LEU A 203 -17.36 13.93 -2.25
C LEU A 203 -17.61 15.44 -2.34
N SER A 204 -17.59 15.99 -3.56
CA SER A 204 -17.91 17.39 -3.84
C SER A 204 -19.37 17.70 -3.51
N ASP A 205 -20.29 16.79 -3.86
CA ASP A 205 -21.71 16.86 -3.46
C ASP A 205 -21.90 16.77 -1.94
N ALA A 206 -21.04 16.03 -1.25
CA ALA A 206 -21.07 15.89 0.20
C ALA A 206 -20.71 17.20 0.93
N HIS A 207 -19.91 18.08 0.33
CA HIS A 207 -19.66 19.42 0.86
C HIS A 207 -20.87 20.36 0.74
N GLY A 208 -21.79 20.09 -0.18
CA GLY A 208 -23.02 20.88 -0.38
C GLY A 208 -24.28 20.32 0.30
N ARG A 209 -24.32 19.03 0.66
CA ARG A 209 -25.52 18.36 1.21
C ARG A 209 -25.43 18.05 2.71
N GLY A 210 -25.56 19.09 3.55
CA GLY A 210 -26.05 18.98 4.94
C GLY A 210 -25.45 17.89 5.87
N ARG A 211 -26.13 17.62 6.99
CA ARG A 211 -25.63 16.81 8.14
C ARG A 211 -25.33 15.31 7.86
N LYS A 212 -25.46 14.81 6.62
CA LYS A 212 -25.25 13.38 6.26
C LYS A 212 -24.19 13.16 5.16
N ALA A 213 -23.24 14.07 5.02
CA ALA A 213 -22.09 13.93 4.14
C ALA A 213 -21.21 12.71 4.55
N VAL A 214 -21.03 11.74 3.66
CA VAL A 214 -20.10 10.61 3.88
C VAL A 214 -18.68 11.08 3.58
N ARG A 215 -17.84 11.16 4.62
CA ARG A 215 -16.43 11.52 4.48
C ARG A 215 -15.55 10.27 4.34
N PRO A 216 -14.62 10.22 3.38
CA PRO A 216 -13.67 9.13 3.28
C PRO A 216 -12.73 9.13 4.49
N SER A 217 -12.49 7.95 5.05
CA SER A 217 -11.48 7.76 6.10
C SER A 217 -10.11 7.45 5.48
N ALA A 218 -9.05 7.49 6.29
CA ALA A 218 -7.68 7.21 5.86
C ALA A 218 -7.55 5.88 5.11
N ARG A 219 -8.20 4.81 5.59
CA ARG A 219 -8.20 3.50 4.90
C ARG A 219 -8.81 3.52 3.50
N HIS A 220 -9.80 4.39 3.26
CA HIS A 220 -10.41 4.52 1.92
C HIS A 220 -9.47 5.29 0.98
N ALA A 221 -8.81 6.32 1.49
CA ALA A 221 -7.78 7.03 0.73
C ALA A 221 -6.59 6.12 0.43
N GLU A 222 -6.19 5.28 1.38
CA GLU A 222 -5.10 4.33 1.19
C GLU A 222 -5.39 3.34 0.07
N LEU A 223 -6.57 2.71 0.10
CA LEU A 223 -6.99 1.84 -0.99
C LEU A 223 -6.99 2.58 -2.34
N ALA A 224 -7.54 3.80 -2.39
CA ALA A 224 -7.63 4.58 -3.61
C ALA A 224 -6.25 4.96 -4.18
N VAL A 225 -5.33 5.40 -3.32
CA VAL A 225 -3.96 5.76 -3.71
C VAL A 225 -3.21 4.53 -4.20
N ASN A 226 -3.33 3.40 -3.52
CA ASN A 226 -2.64 2.17 -3.91
C ASN A 226 -3.18 1.61 -5.24
N LEU A 227 -4.50 1.64 -5.46
CA LEU A 227 -5.11 1.24 -6.73
C LEU A 227 -4.65 2.16 -7.87
N ALA A 228 -4.69 3.48 -7.66
CA ALA A 228 -4.24 4.44 -8.66
C ALA A 228 -2.75 4.27 -8.98
N GLY A 229 -1.89 4.13 -7.97
CA GLY A 229 -0.46 3.90 -8.16
C GLY A 229 -0.17 2.61 -8.91
N THR A 230 -0.90 1.53 -8.61
CA THR A 230 -0.76 0.23 -9.32
C THR A 230 -1.15 0.36 -10.79
N VAL A 231 -2.31 0.95 -11.08
CA VAL A 231 -2.78 1.15 -12.47
C VAL A 231 -1.84 2.09 -13.23
N ALA A 232 -1.42 3.20 -12.64
CA ALA A 232 -0.48 4.13 -13.25
C ALA A 232 0.85 3.45 -13.59
N THR A 233 1.40 2.68 -12.65
CA THR A 233 2.64 1.91 -12.85
C THR A 233 2.49 0.92 -13.99
N PHE A 234 1.37 0.19 -14.04
CA PHE A 234 1.09 -0.77 -15.11
C PHE A 234 0.99 -0.10 -16.50
N LEU A 235 0.30 1.04 -16.59
CA LEU A 235 0.20 1.80 -17.84
C LEU A 235 1.57 2.28 -18.33
N VAL A 236 2.36 2.86 -17.42
CA VAL A 236 3.73 3.35 -17.69
C VAL A 236 4.65 2.21 -18.13
N SER A 237 4.63 1.08 -17.41
CA SER A 237 5.47 -0.07 -17.76
C SER A 237 5.10 -0.64 -19.12
N THR A 238 3.80 -0.69 -19.43
CA THR A 238 3.30 -1.15 -20.73
C THR A 238 3.74 -0.20 -21.84
N TRP A 239 3.61 1.10 -21.64
CA TRP A 239 4.05 2.12 -22.60
C TRP A 239 5.54 1.99 -22.92
N ARG A 240 6.40 1.89 -21.91
CA ARG A 240 7.84 1.71 -22.12
C ARG A 240 8.19 0.43 -22.86
N ALA A 241 7.55 -0.69 -22.50
CA ALA A 241 7.77 -1.96 -23.18
C ALA A 241 7.43 -1.87 -24.68
N ARG A 242 6.39 -1.09 -25.03
CA ARG A 242 6.00 -0.85 -26.41
C ARG A 242 6.98 0.06 -27.15
N GLN A 243 7.42 1.15 -26.52
CA GLN A 243 8.46 2.03 -27.11
C GLN A 243 9.75 1.26 -27.39
N ALA A 244 10.18 0.38 -26.47
CA ALA A 244 11.37 -0.45 -26.67
C ALA A 244 11.21 -1.52 -27.77
N SER A 245 9.97 -1.84 -28.15
CA SER A 245 9.65 -2.83 -29.19
C SER A 245 9.39 -2.19 -30.56
N GLN A 246 9.32 -0.86 -30.65
CA GLN A 246 9.21 -0.15 -31.91
C GLN A 246 10.63 0.05 -32.49
N PRO A 247 10.91 -0.44 -33.71
CA PRO A 247 12.24 -0.36 -34.34
C PRO A 247 12.60 1.04 -34.83
#